data_AF-A0A4Y2UFL2-F1
#
_entry.id   AF-A0A4Y2UFL2-F1
#
_cell.length_a   1.000
_cell.length_b   1.000
_cell.length_c   1.000
_cell.angle_alpha   90.00
_cell.angle_beta   90.00
_cell.angle_gamma   90.00
#
_symmetry.space_group_name_H-M   'P 1'
#
loop_
_entity.id
_entity.type
_entity.pdbx_description
1 polymer ?
#
loop_
_entity_poly.entity_id
_entity_poly.type
_entity_poly.pdbx_seq_one_letter_code
_entity_poly.pdbx_strand_id
1 'polypeptide(L)'
;MKEDEIHLQISEVNGENIMREEIIRKWVTAFKDNRTNVHDEERSGGPSVITEDLVQKVDGKFLENRRFTISSLYNELPQVSRSVPYGTEYLDYRKLCSC
;
A
#
# COMPACT_ATOMS: atom_id res chain seq x y z
N MET A 1 -4.74 30.45 -16.79
CA MET A 1 -5.22 29.23 -17.48
C MET A 1 -6.45 28.74 -16.75
N LYS A 2 -7.58 28.60 -17.44
CA LYS A 2 -8.87 28.23 -16.86
C LYS A 2 -9.06 26.71 -16.96
N GLU A 3 -9.68 26.08 -15.97
CA GLU A 3 -9.84 24.61 -15.90
C GLU A 3 -10.57 24.04 -17.12
N ASP A 4 -11.61 24.74 -17.59
CA ASP A 4 -12.39 24.41 -18.79
C ASP A 4 -11.53 24.29 -20.06
N GLU A 5 -10.53 25.17 -20.21
CA GLU A 5 -9.66 25.23 -21.40
C GLU A 5 -8.69 24.04 -21.43
N ILE A 6 -8.19 23.64 -20.27
CA ILE A 6 -7.31 22.47 -20.10
C ILE A 6 -8.08 21.19 -20.37
N HIS A 7 -9.32 21.09 -19.89
CA HIS A 7 -10.17 19.94 -20.14
C HIS A 7 -10.43 19.73 -21.64
N LEU A 8 -10.71 20.82 -22.38
CA LEU A 8 -10.92 20.78 -23.83
C LEU A 8 -9.65 20.34 -24.57
N GLN A 9 -8.49 20.93 -24.25
CA GLN A 9 -7.22 20.56 -24.88
C GLN A 9 -6.83 19.09 -24.64
N ILE A 10 -7.02 18.59 -23.41
CA ILE A 10 -6.74 17.18 -23.09
C ILE A 10 -7.70 16.24 -23.84
N SER A 11 -8.97 16.61 -23.95
CA SER A 11 -9.99 15.81 -24.65
C SER A 11 -9.78 15.79 -26.17
N GLU A 12 -9.31 16.90 -26.75
CA GLU A 12 -9.03 17.01 -28.19
C GLU A 12 -7.87 16.12 -28.62
N VAL A 13 -6.82 16.02 -27.79
CA VAL A 13 -5.62 15.22 -28.11
C VAL A 13 -5.81 13.73 -27.81
N ASN A 14 -6.57 13.38 -26.77
CA ASN A 14 -6.61 12.01 -26.25
C ASN A 14 -7.98 11.32 -26.35
N GLY A 15 -9.04 12.02 -26.76
CA GLY A 15 -10.42 11.53 -26.82
C GLY A 15 -11.25 11.85 -25.56
N GLU A 16 -12.59 11.86 -25.71
CA GLU A 16 -13.60 12.41 -24.78
C GLU A 16 -13.66 11.82 -23.35
N ASN A 17 -12.76 10.91 -22.93
CA ASN A 17 -12.95 10.17 -21.67
C ASN A 17 -11.67 9.79 -20.91
N ILE A 18 -10.56 10.51 -21.11
CA ILE A 18 -9.26 10.12 -20.51
C ILE A 18 -9.16 10.58 -19.06
N MET A 19 -9.61 11.79 -18.73
CA MET A 19 -9.58 12.32 -17.36
C MET A 19 -10.89 13.01 -17.03
N ARG A 20 -11.48 12.66 -15.87
CA ARG A 20 -12.65 13.37 -15.34
C ARG A 20 -12.25 14.79 -14.93
N GLU A 21 -13.18 15.73 -15.03
CA GLU A 21 -13.01 17.13 -14.61
C GLU A 21 -12.44 17.25 -13.17
N GLU A 22 -12.87 16.38 -12.25
CA GLU A 22 -12.37 16.34 -10.86
C GLU A 22 -10.86 16.07 -10.77
N ILE A 23 -10.34 15.21 -11.64
CA ILE A 23 -8.92 14.87 -11.70
C ILE A 23 -8.14 16.06 -12.26
N ILE A 24 -8.67 16.71 -13.30
CA ILE A 24 -8.06 17.91 -13.89
C ILE A 24 -7.98 19.03 -12.84
N ARG A 25 -9.04 19.27 -12.08
CA ARG A 25 -9.03 20.27 -11.00
C ARG A 25 -7.99 19.97 -9.92
N LYS A 26 -7.83 18.70 -9.53
CA LYS A 26 -6.77 18.28 -8.59
C LYS A 26 -5.37 18.59 -9.14
N TRP A 27 -5.11 18.23 -10.40
CA TRP A 27 -3.81 18.49 -11.04
C TRP A 27 -3.54 19.99 -11.22
N VAL A 28 -4.53 20.77 -11.67
CA VAL A 28 -4.40 22.23 -11.82
C VAL A 28 -4.07 22.88 -10.48
N THR A 29 -4.67 22.43 -9.38
CA THR A 29 -4.36 22.91 -8.04
C THR A 29 -2.94 22.53 -7.64
N ALA A 30 -2.55 21.26 -7.81
CA ALA A 30 -1.21 20.79 -7.48
C ALA A 30 -0.10 21.53 -8.25
N PHE A 31 -0.29 21.78 -9.55
CA PHE A 31 0.66 22.55 -10.35
C PHE A 31 0.72 24.03 -9.95
N LYS A 32 -0.41 24.65 -9.55
CA LYS A 32 -0.43 26.00 -8.97
C LYS A 32 0.36 26.07 -7.65
N ASP A 33 0.35 24.99 -6.88
CA ASP A 33 1.12 24.84 -5.64
C ASP A 33 2.59 24.45 -5.88
N ASN A 34 3.11 24.66 -7.11
CA ASN A 34 4.47 24.38 -7.54
C ASN A 34 4.89 22.89 -7.49
N ARG A 35 3.93 21.95 -7.49
CA ARG A 35 4.26 20.53 -7.70
C ARG A 35 4.78 20.35 -9.12
N THR A 36 6.04 19.95 -9.27
CA THR A 36 6.66 19.65 -10.58
C THR A 36 6.70 18.15 -10.90
N ASN A 37 6.39 17.29 -9.93
CA ASN A 37 6.41 15.84 -10.08
C ASN A 37 5.04 15.28 -10.49
N VAL A 38 5.02 14.49 -11.56
CA VAL A 38 3.83 13.83 -12.13
C VAL A 38 3.53 12.46 -11.49
N HIS A 39 4.46 11.91 -10.72
CA HIS A 39 4.23 10.67 -9.98
C HIS A 39 3.32 10.92 -8.78
N ASP A 40 2.50 9.91 -8.44
CA ASP A 40 1.73 9.91 -7.20
C ASP A 40 2.67 10.02 -5.99
N GLU A 41 2.17 10.65 -4.93
CA GLU A 41 2.89 10.64 -3.65
C GLU A 41 2.97 9.22 -3.11
N GLU A 42 4.00 8.98 -2.29
CA GLU A 42 4.10 7.74 -1.53
C GLU A 42 2.81 7.56 -0.74
N ARG A 43 2.07 6.49 -1.08
CA ARG A 43 0.85 6.16 -0.38
C ARG A 43 1.26 5.78 1.03
N SER A 44 0.76 6.52 2.03
CA SER A 44 0.87 6.06 3.41
C SER A 44 0.25 4.66 3.46
N GLY A 45 1.09 3.64 3.65
CA GLY A 45 0.60 2.30 3.94
C GLY A 45 -0.42 2.40 5.07
N GLY A 46 -1.49 1.61 5.00
CA GLY A 46 -2.41 1.52 6.14
C GLY A 46 -1.63 1.15 7.40
N PRO A 47 -2.08 1.55 8.60
CA PRO A 47 -1.41 1.19 9.84
C PRO A 47 -1.23 -0.33 9.86
N SER A 48 0.03 -0.76 9.80
CA SER A 48 0.36 -2.16 9.98
C SER A 48 -0.04 -2.52 11.41
N VAL A 49 -0.96 -3.48 11.56
CA VAL A 49 -1.35 -4.06 12.87
C VAL A 49 -0.19 -4.88 13.46
N ILE A 50 0.98 -4.88 12.80
CA ILE A 50 2.19 -5.53 13.24
C ILE A 50 2.93 -4.59 14.18
N THR A 51 2.83 -4.86 15.48
CA THR A 51 3.66 -4.22 16.51
C THR A 51 5.01 -4.95 16.63
N GLU A 52 6.05 -4.27 17.10
CA GLU A 52 7.38 -4.87 17.32
C GLU A 52 7.34 -6.04 18.31
N ASP A 53 6.47 -5.97 19.32
CA ASP A 53 6.18 -7.07 20.25
C ASP A 53 5.64 -8.32 19.52
N LEU A 54 4.77 -8.12 18.53
CA LEU A 54 4.23 -9.23 17.73
C LEU A 54 5.32 -9.86 16.86
N VAL A 55 6.23 -9.07 16.30
CA VAL A 55 7.37 -9.57 15.51
C VAL A 55 8.27 -10.44 16.39
N GLN A 56 8.69 -9.95 17.56
CA GLN A 56 9.53 -10.72 18.49
C GLN A 56 8.87 -12.04 18.92
N LYS A 57 7.55 -12.01 19.13
CA LYS A 57 6.81 -13.21 19.53
C LYS A 57 6.71 -14.25 18.40
N VAL A 58 6.57 -13.81 17.15
CA VAL A 58 6.61 -14.69 15.96
C VAL A 58 8.02 -15.26 15.76
N ASP A 59 9.06 -14.43 15.89
CA ASP A 59 10.46 -14.86 15.74
C ASP A 59 10.85 -15.89 16.80
N GLY A 60 10.46 -15.69 18.05
CA GLY A 60 10.66 -16.66 19.13
C GLY A 60 10.07 -18.03 18.79
N LYS A 61 8.86 -18.05 18.22
CA LYS A 61 8.20 -19.30 17.80
C LYS A 61 8.89 -19.98 16.63
N PHE A 62 9.42 -19.20 15.70
CA PHE A 62 10.18 -19.75 14.57
C PHE A 62 11.54 -20.32 15.00
N LEU A 63 12.18 -19.70 16.00
CA LEU A 63 13.42 -20.20 16.61
C LEU A 63 13.20 -21.48 17.43
N GLU A 64 12.09 -21.57 18.16
CA GLU A 64 11.71 -22.77 18.92
C GLU A 64 11.33 -23.94 18.01
N ASN A 65 10.63 -23.66 16.91
CA ASN A 65 10.17 -24.67 15.98
C ASN A 65 10.38 -24.22 14.53
N ARG A 66 11.49 -24.67 13.93
CA ARG A 66 11.80 -24.38 12.51
C ARG A 66 10.76 -24.92 11.51
N ARG A 67 9.82 -25.78 11.95
CA ARG A 67 8.69 -26.28 11.15
C ARG A 67 7.38 -25.56 11.49
N PHE A 68 7.45 -24.36 12.05
CA PHE A 68 6.27 -23.58 12.38
C PHE A 68 5.50 -23.19 11.11
N THR A 69 4.20 -23.51 11.09
CA THR A 69 3.31 -23.24 9.95
C THR A 69 2.48 -22.00 10.22
N ILE A 70 2.07 -21.28 9.17
CA ILE A 70 1.18 -20.12 9.25
C ILE A 70 -0.13 -20.44 10.01
N SER A 71 -0.67 -21.65 9.85
CA SER A 71 -1.86 -22.10 10.60
C SER A 71 -1.61 -22.18 12.12
N SER A 72 -0.44 -22.67 12.55
CA SER A 72 -0.03 -22.68 13.96
C SER A 72 0.14 -21.26 14.51
N LEU A 73 0.63 -20.34 13.68
CA LEU A 73 0.75 -18.92 14.04
C LEU A 73 -0.59 -18.31 14.41
N TYR A 74 -1.63 -18.51 13.61
CA TYR A 74 -2.97 -17.98 13.91
C TYR A 74 -3.62 -18.62 15.15
N ASN A 75 -3.30 -19.88 15.45
CA ASN A 75 -3.81 -20.55 16.65
C ASN A 75 -3.13 -20.06 17.92
N GLU A 76 -1.81 -19.81 17.87
CA GLU A 76 -1.02 -19.39 19.03
C GLU A 76 -1.06 -17.87 19.27
N LEU A 77 -1.33 -17.09 18.22
CA LEU A 77 -1.39 -15.63 18.26
C LEU A 77 -2.76 -15.14 17.75
N PRO A 78 -3.83 -15.25 18.55
CA PRO A 78 -5.18 -14.83 18.13
C PRO A 78 -5.29 -13.30 17.89
N GLN A 79 -4.35 -12.53 18.43
CA GLN A 79 -4.13 -11.10 18.15
C GLN A 79 -3.75 -10.80 16.69
N VAL A 80 -3.49 -11.85 15.92
CA VAL A 80 -3.12 -11.79 14.52
C VAL A 80 -4.35 -12.11 13.68
N SER A 81 -4.80 -11.13 12.91
CA SER A 81 -5.82 -11.40 11.92
C SER A 81 -5.24 -12.16 10.73
N ARG A 82 -5.98 -13.17 10.23
CA ARG A 82 -5.72 -13.85 8.95
C ARG A 82 -5.64 -12.92 7.75
N SER A 83 -6.20 -11.71 7.87
CA SER A 83 -6.22 -10.69 6.82
C SER A 83 -4.98 -9.79 6.81
N VAL A 84 -4.11 -9.86 7.83
CA VAL A 84 -2.89 -9.04 7.89
C VAL A 84 -1.76 -9.85 7.25
N PRO A 85 -1.27 -9.47 6.06
CA PRO A 85 -0.15 -10.16 5.46
C PRO A 85 1.09 -9.88 6.31
N TYR A 86 1.70 -10.92 6.85
CA TYR A 86 3.09 -10.86 7.30
C TYR A 86 3.97 -10.71 6.08
N GLY A 87 4.22 -9.46 5.71
CA GLY A 87 5.16 -9.14 4.64
C GLY A 87 6.49 -9.81 4.96
N THR A 88 7.10 -10.42 3.95
CA THR A 88 8.47 -10.95 4.01
C THR A 88 9.50 -9.89 4.43
N GLU A 89 9.13 -8.60 4.37
CA GLU A 89 9.92 -7.47 4.87
C GLU A 89 10.09 -7.47 6.39
N TYR A 90 9.10 -7.90 7.17
CA TYR A 90 9.19 -7.82 8.64
C TYR A 90 9.92 -9.00 9.28
N LEU A 91 9.94 -10.15 8.61
CA LEU A 91 10.44 -11.39 9.20
C LEU A 91 11.75 -11.88 8.58
N ASP A 92 12.30 -11.22 7.55
CA ASP A 92 13.50 -11.64 6.78
C ASP A 92 13.53 -13.13 6.35
N TYR A 93 12.40 -13.83 6.49
CA TYR A 93 12.28 -15.24 6.15
C TYR A 93 11.86 -15.34 4.70
N ARG A 94 12.83 -15.75 3.87
CA ARG A 94 12.71 -15.83 2.41
C ARG A 94 11.51 -16.60 1.86
N LYS A 95 10.83 -17.45 2.65
CA LYS A 95 9.65 -18.24 2.21
C LYS A 95 8.76 -18.61 3.38
N LEU A 96 7.60 -17.95 3.49
CA LEU A 96 6.45 -18.49 4.23
C LEU A 96 5.57 -19.20 3.20
N CYS A 97 5.62 -20.53 3.13
CA CYS A 97 4.70 -21.28 2.27
C CYS A 97 3.33 -21.38 2.96
N SER A 98 2.29 -20.87 2.30
CA SER A 98 0.90 -21.22 2.60
C SER A 98 0.62 -22.62 2.06
N CYS A 99 0.33 -23.58 2.95
CA CYS A 99 -0.38 -24.80 2.59
C CYS A 99 -1.86 -24.64 2.96
#